data_AF-A0A2S7ZC43-F1
#
_entry.id   AF-A0A2S7ZC43-F1
#
_cell.length_a   1.000
_cell.length_b   1.000
_cell.length_c   1.000
_cell.angle_alpha   90.00
_cell.angle_beta   90.00
_cell.angle_gamma   90.00
#
_symmetry.space_group_name_H-M   'P 1'
#
loop_
_entity.id
_entity.type
_entity.pdbx_description
1 polymer ?
#
loop_
_entity_poly.entity_id
_entity_poly.type
_entity_poly.pdbx_seq_one_letter_code
_entity_poly.pdbx_strand_id
1 'polypeptide(L)'
;MTILQSYTTQMVLLGTALLGLASGIAGTFAVLRKESLIGDGLSHAALPGVVIAFLLTGIKDIEVLIIGAALSSITAAWLITVTVENSKIKFDGALATILSAFFGLGMVLLTYLQSLNNAGQAGLSKFIFGQAATILARDVYITSAAALIIIVLTALFWKELKLISFDVEYAKTLQIPVTFTLILYRSLLIMTIIIGIQSVGAILISSLLIAPAVGARQWTNKLGTMCILAGCFGMVSAMGGTLWSTTVQKLPTGPAIIVILSVIVLLSLIFAPNRGMLWQFRKRGAP
;
A
#
# COMPACT_ATOMS: atom_id res chain seq x y z
N MET A 1 13.84 26.85 -11.41
CA MET A 1 14.48 26.82 -10.07
C MET A 1 13.52 27.20 -8.92
N THR A 2 12.33 27.75 -9.17
CA THR A 2 11.39 28.28 -8.15
C THR A 2 10.35 27.29 -7.61
N ILE A 3 10.21 26.10 -8.19
CA ILE A 3 9.16 25.12 -7.82
C ILE A 3 9.53 24.33 -6.54
N LEU A 4 10.83 24.22 -6.22
CA LEU A 4 11.36 23.54 -5.03
C LEU A 4 11.30 24.39 -3.74
N GLN A 5 10.97 25.68 -3.86
CA GLN A 5 10.89 26.62 -2.73
C GLN A 5 9.47 26.82 -2.18
N SER A 6 8.44 26.35 -2.86
CA SER A 6 7.08 26.41 -2.31
C SER A 6 6.96 25.43 -1.14
N TYR A 7 6.60 25.97 0.02
CA TYR A 7 6.35 25.22 1.27
C TYR A 7 5.44 24.01 1.07
N THR A 8 4.40 24.14 0.22
CA THR A 8 3.50 23.05 -0.14
C THR A 8 4.20 21.88 -0.83
N THR A 9 5.15 22.15 -1.74
CA THR A 9 5.87 21.11 -2.47
C THR A 9 6.78 20.32 -1.54
N GLN A 10 7.46 20.99 -0.61
CA GLN A 10 8.32 20.34 0.38
C GLN A 10 7.53 19.46 1.34
N MET A 11 6.37 19.94 1.80
CA MET A 11 5.47 19.16 2.65
C MET A 11 4.97 17.90 1.94
N VAL A 12 4.45 18.03 0.72
CA VAL A 12 3.96 16.87 -0.06
C VAL A 12 5.09 15.89 -0.35
N LEU A 13 6.30 16.38 -0.68
CA LEU A 13 7.46 15.54 -0.91
C LEU A 13 7.87 14.75 0.35
N LEU A 14 7.82 15.39 1.53
CA LEU A 14 8.12 14.73 2.80
C LEU A 14 7.04 13.69 3.17
N GLY A 15 5.76 14.02 3.02
CA GLY A 15 4.66 13.09 3.29
C GLY A 15 4.66 11.87 2.37
N THR A 16 4.88 12.07 1.07
CA THR A 16 4.96 10.98 0.10
C THR A 16 6.23 10.14 0.26
N ALA A 17 7.36 10.76 0.64
CA ALA A 17 8.59 10.04 0.97
C ALA A 17 8.40 9.11 2.18
N LEU A 18 7.79 9.62 3.27
CA LEU A 18 7.48 8.82 4.46
C LEU A 18 6.49 7.70 4.14
N LEU A 19 5.46 7.99 3.34
CA LEU A 19 4.51 6.97 2.89
C LEU A 19 5.19 5.88 2.05
N GLY A 20 6.07 6.27 1.12
CA GLY A 20 6.87 5.34 0.32
C GLY A 20 7.77 4.46 1.18
N LEU A 21 8.36 5.06 2.23
CA LEU A 21 9.18 4.34 3.20
C LEU A 21 8.33 3.33 4.00
N ALA A 22 7.22 3.78 4.59
CA ALA A 22 6.32 2.94 5.38
C ALA A 22 5.71 1.80 4.56
N SER A 23 5.27 2.08 3.33
CA SER A 23 4.71 1.07 2.42
C SER A 23 5.75 0.04 1.96
N GLY A 24 6.99 0.47 1.67
CA GLY A 24 8.09 -0.44 1.38
C GLY A 24 8.39 -1.38 2.54
N ILE A 25 8.44 -0.86 3.78
CA ILE A 25 8.66 -1.66 4.99
C ILE A 25 7.49 -2.63 5.22
N ALA A 26 6.25 -2.15 5.28
CA ALA A 26 5.08 -2.98 5.53
C ALA A 26 4.91 -4.07 4.44
N GLY A 27 5.18 -3.70 3.19
CA GLY A 27 5.13 -4.61 2.05
C GLY A 27 6.18 -5.72 2.05
N THR A 28 7.32 -5.54 2.72
CA THR A 28 8.30 -6.64 2.86
C THR A 28 7.72 -7.86 3.56
N PHE A 29 6.92 -7.64 4.61
CA PHE A 29 6.27 -8.73 5.35
C PHE A 29 5.21 -9.41 4.49
N ALA A 30 4.41 -8.65 3.73
CA ALA A 30 3.42 -9.20 2.80
C ALA A 30 4.07 -10.10 1.74
N VAL A 31 5.19 -9.66 1.15
CA VAL A 31 5.93 -10.44 0.15
C VAL A 31 6.56 -11.70 0.74
N LEU A 32 7.07 -11.65 1.97
CA LEU A 32 7.67 -12.81 2.63
C LEU A 32 6.64 -13.87 3.02
N ARG A 33 5.47 -13.43 3.49
CA ARG A 33 4.34 -14.32 3.82
C ARG A 33 3.59 -14.85 2.59
N LYS A 34 4.05 -14.52 1.38
CA LYS A 34 3.39 -14.85 0.08
C LYS A 34 1.99 -14.26 -0.08
N GLU A 35 1.65 -13.24 0.71
CA GLU A 35 0.39 -12.52 0.66
C GLU A 35 0.50 -11.28 -0.22
N SER A 36 1.20 -11.37 -1.36
CA SER A 36 1.49 -10.20 -2.20
C SER A 36 0.23 -9.51 -2.70
N LEU A 37 -0.83 -10.26 -3.03
CA LEU A 37 -2.08 -9.72 -3.56
C LEU A 37 -3.01 -9.12 -2.48
N ILE A 38 -2.69 -9.26 -1.19
CA ILE A 38 -3.57 -8.78 -0.12
C ILE A 38 -3.76 -7.26 -0.18
N GLY A 39 -2.71 -6.53 -0.60
CA GLY A 39 -2.77 -5.08 -0.75
C GLY A 39 -3.75 -4.65 -1.83
N ASP A 40 -3.81 -5.39 -2.93
CA ASP A 40 -4.74 -5.15 -4.04
C ASP A 40 -6.19 -5.43 -3.61
N GLY A 41 -6.42 -6.59 -3.00
CA GLY A 41 -7.74 -7.00 -2.52
C GLY A 41 -8.34 -6.02 -1.51
N LEU A 42 -7.56 -5.58 -0.52
CA LEU A 42 -8.00 -4.66 0.51
C LEU A 42 -8.23 -3.23 -0.03
N SER A 43 -7.41 -2.76 -0.97
CA SER A 43 -7.57 -1.41 -1.55
C SER A 43 -8.87 -1.27 -2.32
N HIS A 44 -9.25 -2.30 -3.06
CA HIS A 44 -10.52 -2.34 -3.79
C HIS A 44 -11.71 -2.60 -2.86
N ALA A 45 -11.52 -3.40 -1.80
CA ALA A 45 -12.54 -3.58 -0.77
C ALA A 45 -12.80 -2.31 0.06
N ALA A 46 -11.90 -1.33 0.04
CA ALA A 46 -12.10 -0.03 0.68
C ALA A 46 -13.17 0.82 -0.03
N LEU A 47 -13.36 0.64 -1.35
CA LEU A 47 -14.27 1.46 -2.16
C LEU A 47 -15.72 1.50 -1.66
N PRO A 48 -16.42 0.37 -1.42
CA PRO A 48 -17.78 0.42 -0.88
C PRO A 48 -17.85 1.19 0.44
N GLY A 49 -16.83 1.07 1.30
CA GLY A 49 -16.76 1.81 2.56
C GLY A 49 -16.72 3.33 2.38
N VAL A 50 -15.87 3.81 1.47
CA VAL A 50 -15.77 5.25 1.14
C VAL A 50 -17.11 5.78 0.62
N VAL A 51 -17.76 5.01 -0.25
CA VAL A 51 -19.01 5.39 -0.91
C VAL A 51 -20.19 5.40 0.07
N ILE A 52 -20.27 4.40 0.96
CA ILE A 52 -21.28 4.34 2.03
C ILE A 52 -21.09 5.48 3.04
N ALA A 53 -19.85 5.74 3.46
CA ALA A 53 -19.56 6.83 4.40
C ALA A 53 -19.98 8.19 3.83
N PHE A 54 -19.75 8.42 2.53
CA PHE A 54 -20.21 9.61 1.85
C PHE A 54 -21.75 9.68 1.76
N LEU A 55 -22.43 8.57 1.45
CA LEU A 55 -23.89 8.52 1.40
C LEU A 55 -24.56 8.86 2.74
N LEU A 56 -23.98 8.39 3.85
CA LEU A 56 -24.55 8.59 5.18
C LEU A 56 -24.32 9.99 5.72
N THR A 57 -23.15 10.57 5.47
CA THR A 57 -22.77 11.86 6.06
C THR A 57 -23.02 13.05 5.13
N GLY A 58 -22.96 12.84 3.81
CA GLY A 58 -23.01 13.92 2.82
C GLY A 58 -21.80 14.86 2.85
N ILE A 59 -20.79 14.58 3.68
CA ILE A 59 -19.62 15.43 3.92
C ILE A 59 -18.39 14.81 3.25
N LYS A 60 -17.55 15.64 2.63
CA LYS A 60 -16.30 15.22 1.93
C LYS A 60 -15.08 15.28 2.85
N ASP A 61 -15.29 15.12 4.16
CA ASP A 61 -14.18 15.17 5.10
C ASP A 61 -13.38 13.89 5.02
N ILE A 62 -12.07 14.07 4.85
CA ILE A 62 -11.11 12.97 4.66
C ILE A 62 -11.16 11.98 5.82
N GLU A 63 -11.36 12.47 7.04
CA GLU A 63 -11.50 11.63 8.24
C GLU A 63 -12.66 10.64 8.12
N VAL A 64 -13.82 11.12 7.67
CA VAL A 64 -15.02 10.29 7.51
C VAL A 64 -14.81 9.25 6.41
N LEU A 65 -14.21 9.66 5.29
CA LEU A 65 -13.92 8.75 4.17
C LEU A 65 -12.88 7.69 4.54
N ILE A 66 -11.85 8.07 5.31
CA ILE A 66 -10.83 7.15 5.84
C ILE A 66 -11.47 6.15 6.81
N ILE A 67 -12.36 6.59 7.69
CA ILE A 67 -13.07 5.69 8.62
C ILE A 67 -13.95 4.70 7.85
N GLY A 68 -14.68 5.17 6.82
CA GLY A 68 -15.45 4.30 5.92
C GLY A 68 -14.59 3.27 5.21
N ALA A 69 -13.49 3.72 4.61
CA ALA A 69 -12.49 2.86 3.97
C ALA A 69 -11.92 1.82 4.94
N ALA A 70 -11.62 2.24 6.18
CA ALA A 70 -11.09 1.39 7.24
C ALA A 70 -12.07 0.30 7.63
N LEU A 71 -13.31 0.67 7.94
CA LEU A 71 -14.35 -0.28 8.32
C LEU A 71 -14.56 -1.33 7.24
N SER A 72 -14.65 -0.92 5.98
CA SER A 72 -14.84 -1.86 4.87
C SER A 72 -13.62 -2.75 4.60
N SER A 73 -12.41 -2.22 4.76
CA SER A 73 -11.18 -3.01 4.60
C SER A 73 -11.01 -4.01 5.75
N ILE A 74 -11.36 -3.62 6.97
CA ILE A 74 -11.31 -4.49 8.16
C ILE A 74 -12.35 -5.61 8.04
N THR A 75 -13.58 -5.30 7.62
CA THR A 75 -14.61 -6.32 7.40
C THR A 75 -14.23 -7.29 6.29
N ALA A 76 -13.66 -6.79 5.19
CA ALA A 76 -13.13 -7.64 4.12
C ALA A 76 -11.97 -8.52 4.61
N ALA A 77 -10.98 -7.97 5.33
CA ALA A 77 -9.88 -8.74 5.91
C ALA A 77 -10.37 -9.84 6.86
N TRP A 78 -11.37 -9.52 7.69
CA TRP A 78 -12.00 -10.47 8.59
C TRP A 78 -12.73 -11.58 7.83
N LEU A 79 -13.54 -11.24 6.82
CA LEU A 79 -14.21 -12.21 5.96
C LEU A 79 -13.22 -13.13 5.24
N ILE A 80 -12.09 -12.59 4.75
CA ILE A 80 -11.04 -13.41 4.11
C ILE A 80 -10.50 -14.44 5.11
N THR A 81 -10.23 -13.99 6.34
CA THR A 81 -9.70 -14.85 7.41
C THR A 81 -10.68 -15.97 7.76
N VAL A 82 -11.93 -15.60 8.04
CA VAL A 82 -12.99 -16.55 8.40
C VAL A 82 -13.24 -17.54 7.27
N THR A 83 -13.19 -17.10 6.01
CA THR A 83 -13.36 -17.98 4.86
C THR A 83 -12.22 -18.98 4.74
N VAL A 84 -10.98 -18.55 4.93
CA VAL A 84 -9.80 -19.42 4.86
C VAL A 84 -9.74 -20.40 6.03
N GLU A 85 -10.16 -19.98 7.23
CA GLU A 85 -10.14 -20.84 8.42
C GLU A 85 -11.29 -21.86 8.43
N ASN A 86 -12.47 -21.50 7.93
CA ASN A 86 -13.67 -22.36 7.98
C ASN A 86 -13.97 -23.12 6.68
N SER A 87 -13.26 -22.82 5.57
CA SER A 87 -13.49 -23.46 4.27
C SER A 87 -12.23 -24.11 3.73
N LYS A 88 -12.39 -25.04 2.77
CA LYS A 88 -11.28 -25.66 2.02
C LYS A 88 -10.69 -24.74 0.93
N ILE A 89 -11.08 -23.46 0.93
CA ILE A 89 -10.71 -22.49 -0.09
C ILE A 89 -9.33 -21.92 0.25
N LYS A 90 -8.41 -21.91 -0.72
CA LYS A 90 -7.09 -21.30 -0.55
C LYS A 90 -7.21 -19.78 -0.36
N PHE A 91 -6.22 -19.18 0.30
CA PHE A 91 -6.15 -17.73 0.53
C PHE A 91 -6.43 -16.90 -0.75
N ASP A 92 -5.80 -17.23 -1.87
CA ASP A 92 -5.99 -16.52 -3.14
C ASP A 92 -7.43 -16.61 -3.65
N GLY A 93 -8.10 -17.75 -3.44
CA GLY A 93 -9.50 -17.95 -3.83
C GLY A 93 -10.45 -17.14 -2.96
N ALA A 94 -10.24 -17.12 -1.64
CA ALA A 94 -11.04 -16.32 -0.70
C ALA A 94 -10.82 -14.81 -0.94
N LEU A 95 -9.58 -14.41 -1.22
CA LEU A 95 -9.24 -13.04 -1.59
C LEU A 95 -10.00 -12.61 -2.85
N ALA A 96 -9.96 -13.41 -3.92
CA ALA A 96 -10.59 -13.07 -5.19
C ALA A 96 -12.11 -12.98 -5.11
N THR A 97 -12.77 -13.87 -4.35
CA THR A 97 -14.23 -13.86 -4.20
C THR A 97 -14.70 -12.64 -3.41
N ILE A 98 -14.04 -12.34 -2.28
CA ILE A 98 -14.41 -11.20 -1.42
C ILE A 98 -14.09 -9.88 -2.10
N LEU A 99 -12.93 -9.79 -2.77
CA LEU A 99 -12.58 -8.66 -3.63
C LEU A 99 -13.67 -8.39 -4.66
N SER A 100 -14.07 -9.40 -5.43
CA SER A 100 -15.08 -9.26 -6.48
C SER A 100 -16.43 -8.81 -5.92
N ALA A 101 -16.84 -9.35 -4.77
CA ALA A 101 -18.09 -8.98 -4.11
C ALA A 101 -18.07 -7.52 -3.62
N PHE A 102 -17.04 -7.12 -2.88
CA PHE A 102 -16.93 -5.76 -2.34
C PHE A 102 -16.72 -4.72 -3.43
N PHE A 103 -15.88 -5.03 -4.43
CA PHE A 103 -15.65 -4.13 -5.55
C PHE A 103 -16.92 -3.94 -6.39
N GLY A 104 -17.64 -5.03 -6.69
CA GLY A 104 -18.92 -4.97 -7.38
C GLY A 104 -19.96 -4.15 -6.61
N LEU A 105 -20.07 -4.36 -5.30
CA LEU A 105 -20.95 -3.58 -4.42
C LEU A 105 -20.57 -2.09 -4.45
N GLY A 106 -19.28 -1.78 -4.30
CA GLY A 106 -18.76 -0.41 -4.36
C GLY A 106 -19.04 0.28 -5.68
N MET A 107 -18.91 -0.44 -6.80
CA MET A 107 -19.21 0.09 -8.14
C MET A 107 -20.70 0.34 -8.36
N VAL A 108 -21.58 -0.55 -7.86
CA VAL A 108 -23.03 -0.34 -7.91
C VAL A 108 -23.42 0.90 -7.12
N LEU A 109 -22.93 1.04 -5.88
CA LEU A 109 -23.17 2.22 -5.05
C LEU A 109 -22.62 3.50 -5.68
N LEU A 110 -21.43 3.43 -6.27
CA LEU A 110 -20.81 4.58 -6.94
C LEU A 110 -21.64 5.02 -8.14
N THR A 111 -22.12 4.08 -8.95
CA THR A 111 -22.98 4.34 -10.12
C THR A 111 -24.34 4.90 -9.69
N TYR A 112 -24.92 4.35 -8.63
CA TYR A 112 -26.15 4.86 -8.03
C TYR A 112 -25.96 6.31 -7.57
N LEU A 113 -24.88 6.59 -6.85
CA LEU A 113 -24.53 7.96 -6.49
C LEU A 113 -24.42 8.86 -7.70
N GLN A 114 -23.66 8.45 -8.73
CA GLN A 114 -23.50 9.23 -9.97
C GLN A 114 -24.83 9.59 -10.64
N SER A 115 -25.82 8.70 -10.56
CA SER A 115 -27.17 8.96 -11.10
C SER A 115 -27.96 10.04 -10.35
N LEU A 116 -27.65 10.30 -9.08
CA LEU A 116 -28.35 11.29 -8.25
C LEU A 116 -27.95 12.75 -8.53
N ASN A 117 -27.01 12.98 -9.47
CA ASN A 117 -26.61 14.30 -10.00
C ASN A 117 -26.35 15.38 -8.91
N ASN A 118 -25.73 14.98 -7.80
CA ASN A 118 -25.51 15.84 -6.65
C ASN A 118 -24.12 16.50 -6.73
N ALA A 119 -24.04 17.82 -6.53
CA ALA A 119 -22.79 18.60 -6.67
C ALA A 119 -21.64 18.10 -5.76
N GLY A 120 -21.97 17.40 -4.67
CA GLY A 120 -21.00 16.79 -3.75
C GLY A 120 -20.18 15.62 -4.32
N GLN A 121 -20.55 15.08 -5.49
CA GLN A 121 -19.80 14.00 -6.15
C GLN A 121 -18.49 14.48 -6.80
N ALA A 122 -18.36 15.80 -6.99
CA ALA A 122 -17.20 16.41 -7.61
C ALA A 122 -15.90 16.08 -6.82
N GLY A 123 -15.08 15.21 -7.42
CA GLY A 123 -13.78 14.82 -6.88
C GLY A 123 -13.75 13.57 -6.02
N LEU A 124 -14.85 12.82 -5.86
CA LEU A 124 -14.81 11.47 -5.29
C LEU A 124 -14.02 10.52 -6.21
N SER A 125 -14.22 10.63 -7.52
CA SER A 125 -13.40 9.95 -8.52
C SER A 125 -11.92 10.34 -8.40
N LYS A 126 -11.62 11.63 -8.20
CA LYS A 126 -10.24 12.10 -8.00
C LYS A 126 -9.58 11.52 -6.75
N PHE A 127 -10.35 11.35 -5.66
CA PHE A 127 -9.88 10.68 -4.44
C PHE A 127 -9.58 9.20 -4.69
N ILE A 128 -10.50 8.48 -5.33
CA ILE A 128 -10.37 7.04 -5.63
C ILE A 128 -9.18 6.76 -6.57
N PHE A 129 -9.03 7.56 -7.63
CA PHE A 129 -8.01 7.37 -8.65
C PHE A 129 -6.64 8.00 -8.30
N GLY A 130 -6.53 8.70 -7.17
CA GLY A 130 -5.28 9.25 -6.66
C GLY A 130 -4.80 10.49 -7.41
N GLN A 131 -4.98 11.67 -6.81
CA GLN A 131 -4.35 12.91 -7.26
C GLN A 131 -3.74 13.64 -6.06
N ALA A 132 -2.41 13.58 -5.90
CA ALA A 132 -1.75 14.33 -4.83
C ALA A 132 -1.83 15.85 -5.05
N ALA A 133 -2.19 16.31 -6.25
CA ALA A 133 -2.47 17.72 -6.52
C ALA A 133 -3.64 18.28 -5.69
N THR A 134 -4.47 17.43 -5.08
CA THR A 134 -5.56 17.83 -4.17
C THR A 134 -5.23 17.67 -2.68
N ILE A 135 -3.99 17.32 -2.33
CA ILE A 135 -3.57 17.16 -0.92
C ILE A 135 -3.43 18.53 -0.26
N LEU A 136 -4.20 18.76 0.81
CA LEU A 136 -4.04 19.92 1.67
C LEU A 136 -2.84 19.71 2.61
N ALA A 137 -2.24 20.80 3.11
CA ALA A 137 -1.16 20.72 4.10
C ALA A 137 -1.57 19.91 5.35
N ARG A 138 -2.85 19.97 5.74
CA ARG A 138 -3.43 19.17 6.83
C ARG A 138 -3.33 17.67 6.58
N ASP A 139 -3.56 17.23 5.34
CA ASP A 139 -3.56 15.81 4.99
C ASP A 139 -2.13 15.24 4.96
N VAL A 140 -1.16 16.09 4.64
CA VAL A 140 0.27 15.74 4.78
C VAL A 140 0.62 15.44 6.24
N TYR A 141 0.11 16.20 7.20
CA TYR A 141 0.34 15.92 8.62
C TYR A 141 -0.28 14.59 9.06
N ILE A 142 -1.51 14.31 8.64
CA ILE A 142 -2.19 13.05 8.96
C ILE A 142 -1.43 11.86 8.35
N THR A 143 -1.09 11.95 7.06
CA THR A 143 -0.38 10.89 6.33
C THR A 143 1.04 10.65 6.89
N SER A 144 1.78 11.72 7.19
CA SER A 144 3.12 11.62 7.77
C SER A 144 3.09 11.05 9.20
N ALA A 145 2.19 11.51 10.06
CA ALA A 145 2.03 10.99 11.41
C ALA A 145 1.67 9.50 11.38
N ALA A 146 0.76 9.10 10.50
CA ALA A 146 0.32 7.73 10.37
C ALA A 146 1.40 6.82 9.76
N ALA A 147 2.17 7.30 8.77
CA ALA A 147 3.35 6.60 8.25
C ALA A 147 4.42 6.39 9.34
N LEU A 148 4.63 7.40 10.20
CA LEU A 148 5.56 7.32 11.32
C LEU A 148 5.10 6.28 12.35
N ILE A 149 3.80 6.25 12.67
CA ILE A 149 3.19 5.21 13.53
C ILE A 149 3.45 3.81 12.97
N ILE A 150 3.25 3.60 11.66
CA ILE A 150 3.52 2.30 11.00
C ILE A 150 4.98 1.89 11.18
N ILE A 151 5.92 2.82 10.94
CA ILE A 151 7.35 2.55 11.07
C ILE A 151 7.71 2.22 12.53
N VAL A 152 7.21 3.00 13.49
CA VAL A 152 7.48 2.81 14.92
C VAL A 152 6.89 1.49 15.42
N LEU A 153 5.65 1.18 15.09
CA LEU A 153 5.02 -0.10 15.46
C LEU A 153 5.76 -1.28 14.84
N THR A 154 6.20 -1.15 13.60
CA THR A 154 7.00 -2.20 12.95
C THR A 154 8.35 -2.39 13.63
N ALA A 155 9.00 -1.32 14.08
CA ALA A 155 10.26 -1.38 14.80
C ALA A 155 10.08 -1.96 16.22
N LEU A 156 9.00 -1.59 16.91
CA LEU A 156 8.67 -2.07 18.26
C LEU A 156 8.38 -3.57 18.26
N PHE A 157 7.54 -4.03 17.32
CA PHE A 157 7.15 -5.43 17.17
C PHE A 157 8.02 -6.21 16.18
N TRP A 158 9.27 -5.76 15.99
CA TRP A 158 10.17 -6.33 14.98
C TRP A 158 10.44 -7.82 15.21
N LYS A 159 10.55 -8.24 16.49
CA LYS A 159 10.86 -9.63 16.85
C LYS A 159 9.69 -10.56 16.51
N GLU A 160 8.49 -10.14 16.88
CA GLU A 160 7.24 -10.86 16.67
C GLU A 160 6.92 -10.95 15.18
N LEU A 161 6.95 -9.82 14.47
CA LEU A 161 6.70 -9.74 13.01
C LEU A 161 7.68 -10.60 12.22
N LYS A 162 8.96 -10.60 12.61
CA LYS A 162 9.98 -11.46 12.00
C LYS A 162 9.65 -12.93 12.19
N LEU A 163 9.36 -13.36 13.42
CA LEU A 163 9.07 -14.77 13.73
C LEU A 163 7.86 -15.29 12.95
N ILE A 164 6.73 -14.58 13.00
CA ILE A 164 5.51 -15.00 12.29
C ILE A 164 5.63 -14.99 10.76
N SER A 165 6.62 -14.28 10.21
CA SER A 165 6.85 -14.22 8.76
C SER A 165 7.64 -15.40 8.23
N PHE A 166 8.43 -16.06 9.08
CA PHE A 166 9.24 -17.23 8.70
C PHE A 166 8.61 -18.53 9.19
N ASP A 167 8.14 -18.57 10.43
CA ASP A 167 7.60 -19.77 11.03
C ASP A 167 6.56 -19.46 12.11
N VAL A 168 5.30 -19.69 11.77
CA VAL A 168 4.15 -19.49 12.67
C VAL A 168 4.10 -20.56 13.75
N GLU A 169 4.52 -21.80 13.46
CA GLU A 169 4.51 -22.90 14.44
C GLU A 169 5.59 -22.70 15.49
N TYR A 170 6.80 -22.31 15.07
CA TYR A 170 7.88 -21.96 15.98
C TYR A 170 7.50 -20.80 16.89
N ALA A 171 6.82 -19.77 16.37
CA ALA A 171 6.31 -18.67 17.18
C ALA A 171 5.34 -19.14 18.29
N LYS A 172 4.50 -20.16 18.02
CA LYS A 172 3.62 -20.77 19.04
C LYS A 172 4.42 -21.47 20.14
N THR A 173 5.51 -22.15 19.80
CA THR A 173 6.37 -22.81 20.81
C THR A 173 7.04 -21.82 21.76
N LEU A 174 7.34 -20.61 21.27
CA LEU A 174 7.89 -19.51 22.05
C LEU A 174 6.83 -18.73 22.85
N GLN A 175 5.58 -19.21 22.90
CA GLN A 175 4.45 -18.57 23.58
C GLN A 175 4.15 -17.14 23.10
N ILE A 176 4.55 -16.80 21.87
CA ILE A 176 4.19 -15.51 21.27
C ILE A 176 2.70 -15.55 20.89
N PRO A 177 1.91 -14.51 21.20
CA PRO A 177 0.51 -14.45 20.81
C PRO A 177 0.38 -14.26 19.30
N VAL A 178 0.36 -15.38 18.56
CA VAL A 178 0.31 -15.41 17.09
C VAL A 178 -0.91 -14.66 16.57
N THR A 179 -2.08 -14.87 17.16
CA THR A 179 -3.33 -14.20 16.75
C THR A 179 -3.21 -12.68 16.86
N PHE A 180 -2.67 -12.17 17.97
CA PHE A 180 -2.45 -10.74 18.16
C PHE A 180 -1.46 -10.19 17.12
N THR A 181 -0.35 -10.89 16.89
CA THR A 181 0.69 -10.45 15.94
C THR A 181 0.16 -10.44 14.50
N LEU A 182 -0.67 -11.40 14.11
CA LEU A 182 -1.33 -11.43 12.81
C LEU A 182 -2.34 -10.29 12.64
N ILE A 183 -3.12 -9.98 13.68
CA ILE A 183 -4.03 -8.82 13.69
C ILE A 183 -3.21 -7.52 13.55
N LEU A 184 -2.10 -7.40 14.28
CA LEU A 184 -1.21 -6.25 14.21
C LEU A 184 -0.56 -6.09 12.82
N TYR A 185 -0.09 -7.18 12.22
CA TYR A 185 0.44 -7.15 10.86
C TYR A 185 -0.62 -6.71 9.83
N ARG A 186 -1.84 -7.26 9.91
CA ARG A 186 -2.93 -6.91 9.00
C ARG A 186 -3.40 -5.48 9.21
N SER A 187 -3.46 -5.01 10.45
CA SER A 187 -3.82 -3.61 10.73
C SER A 187 -2.77 -2.64 10.20
N LEU A 188 -1.47 -2.95 10.29
CA LEU A 188 -0.40 -2.17 9.67
C LEU A 188 -0.56 -2.08 8.15
N LEU A 189 -0.89 -3.19 7.48
CA LEU A 189 -1.16 -3.19 6.04
C LEU A 189 -2.38 -2.37 5.68
N ILE A 190 -3.51 -2.58 6.37
CA ILE A 190 -4.75 -1.85 6.14
C ILE A 190 -4.52 -0.34 6.35
N MET A 191 -3.83 0.04 7.44
CA MET A 191 -3.48 1.42 7.73
C MET A 191 -2.64 2.03 6.60
N THR A 192 -1.59 1.32 6.16
CA THR A 192 -0.74 1.73 5.04
C THR A 192 -1.54 1.96 3.76
N ILE A 193 -2.46 1.04 3.45
CA ILE A 193 -3.32 1.10 2.27
C ILE A 193 -4.21 2.33 2.33
N ILE A 194 -4.92 2.55 3.43
CA ILE A 194 -5.90 3.64 3.55
C ILE A 194 -5.24 5.01 3.44
N ILE A 195 -4.10 5.19 4.11
CA ILE A 195 -3.31 6.43 4.01
C ILE A 195 -2.76 6.60 2.59
N GLY A 196 -2.36 5.50 1.96
CA GLY A 196 -1.80 5.49 0.61
C GLY A 196 -2.80 5.77 -0.51
N ILE A 197 -4.07 5.38 -0.33
CA ILE A 197 -5.15 5.64 -1.31
C ILE A 197 -5.20 7.11 -1.69
N GLN A 198 -5.09 8.02 -0.72
CA GLN A 198 -5.16 9.46 -0.99
C GLN A 198 -3.98 9.97 -1.83
N SER A 199 -2.77 9.47 -1.57
CA SER A 199 -1.55 9.97 -2.20
C SER A 199 -1.32 9.40 -3.59
N VAL A 200 -1.53 8.09 -3.72
CA VAL A 200 -1.11 7.32 -4.90
C VAL A 200 -2.33 6.78 -5.66
N GLY A 201 -3.46 6.58 -4.99
CA GLY A 201 -4.68 5.99 -5.56
C GLY A 201 -4.86 4.54 -5.16
N ALA A 202 -6.12 4.08 -5.13
CA ALA A 202 -6.48 2.74 -4.66
C ALA A 202 -5.90 1.61 -5.53
N ILE A 203 -5.75 1.83 -6.84
CA ILE A 203 -5.19 0.83 -7.77
C ILE A 203 -3.66 0.73 -7.60
N LEU A 204 -3.04 1.86 -7.26
CA LEU A 204 -1.61 2.07 -7.39
C LEU A 204 -0.87 1.82 -6.06
N ILE A 205 -1.57 1.92 -4.92
CA ILE A 205 -1.00 1.61 -3.61
C ILE A 205 -0.54 0.15 -3.48
N SER A 206 -1.22 -0.80 -4.13
CA SER A 206 -0.79 -2.21 -4.15
C SER A 206 0.60 -2.36 -4.79
N SER A 207 0.85 -1.63 -5.88
CA SER A 207 2.15 -1.59 -6.55
C SER A 207 3.23 -0.96 -5.67
N LEU A 208 2.92 0.16 -5.00
CA LEU A 208 3.88 0.82 -4.09
C LEU A 208 4.22 -0.04 -2.87
N LEU A 209 3.31 -0.90 -2.44
CA LEU A 209 3.53 -1.84 -1.33
C LEU A 209 4.39 -3.05 -1.77
N ILE A 210 4.11 -3.63 -2.92
CA ILE A 210 4.72 -4.91 -3.35
C ILE A 210 6.03 -4.71 -4.11
N ALA A 211 6.05 -3.79 -5.09
CA ALA A 211 7.17 -3.64 -6.02
C ALA A 211 8.52 -3.31 -5.34
N PRO A 212 8.63 -2.37 -4.36
CA PRO A 212 9.92 -2.09 -3.74
C PRO A 212 10.41 -3.27 -2.89
N ALA A 213 9.50 -4.02 -2.27
CA ALA A 213 9.84 -5.24 -1.54
C ALA A 213 10.36 -6.35 -2.47
N VAL A 214 9.73 -6.54 -3.63
CA VAL A 214 10.21 -7.48 -4.66
C VAL A 214 11.58 -7.05 -5.18
N GLY A 215 11.77 -5.75 -5.46
CA GLY A 215 13.05 -5.19 -5.85
C GLY A 215 14.14 -5.43 -4.81
N ALA A 216 13.87 -5.11 -3.54
CA ALA A 216 14.84 -5.26 -2.44
C ALA A 216 15.23 -6.73 -2.18
N ARG A 217 14.30 -7.67 -2.35
CA ARG A 217 14.53 -9.11 -2.16
C ARG A 217 15.60 -9.68 -3.10
N GLN A 218 15.88 -9.03 -4.23
CA GLN A 218 16.91 -9.49 -5.16
C GLN A 218 18.33 -9.18 -4.66
N TRP A 219 18.49 -8.15 -3.83
CA TRP A 219 19.80 -7.69 -3.36
C TRP A 219 20.25 -8.35 -2.06
N THR A 220 19.31 -8.89 -1.26
CA THR A 220 19.63 -9.40 0.07
C THR A 220 18.74 -10.56 0.50
N ASN A 221 19.33 -11.46 1.29
CA ASN A 221 18.63 -12.53 1.99
C ASN A 221 18.36 -12.19 3.47
N LYS A 222 18.80 -11.02 3.97
CA LYS A 222 18.61 -10.60 5.35
C LYS A 222 17.37 -9.71 5.45
N LEU A 223 16.40 -10.10 6.28
CA LEU A 223 15.14 -9.35 6.49
C LEU A 223 15.38 -7.87 6.81
N GLY A 224 16.27 -7.57 7.77
CA GLY A 224 16.56 -6.19 8.17
C GLY A 224 17.02 -5.32 7.00
N THR A 225 17.98 -5.83 6.22
CA THR A 225 18.46 -5.14 5.02
C THR A 225 17.37 -5.04 3.95
N MET A 226 16.51 -6.05 3.81
CA MET A 226 15.40 -6.04 2.87
C MET A 226 14.38 -4.94 3.20
N CYS A 227 14.02 -4.77 4.47
CA CYS A 227 13.09 -3.71 4.90
C CYS A 227 13.67 -2.32 4.63
N ILE A 228 14.95 -2.11 4.94
CA ILE A 228 15.62 -0.82 4.70
C ILE A 228 15.68 -0.53 3.20
N LEU A 229 16.13 -1.48 2.38
CA LEU A 229 16.20 -1.31 0.93
C LEU A 229 14.83 -1.07 0.29
N ALA A 230 13.80 -1.82 0.72
CA ALA A 230 12.43 -1.63 0.23
C ALA A 230 11.89 -0.25 0.61
N GLY A 231 12.11 0.18 1.86
CA GLY A 231 11.77 1.53 2.29
C GLY A 231 12.50 2.60 1.48
N CYS A 232 13.79 2.42 1.20
CA CYS A 232 14.57 3.35 0.37
C CYS A 232 14.06 3.39 -1.08
N PHE A 233 13.76 2.25 -1.71
CA PHE A 233 13.20 2.22 -3.07
C PHE A 233 11.83 2.89 -3.13
N GLY A 234 10.97 2.63 -2.15
CA GLY A 234 9.68 3.30 -2.01
C GLY A 234 9.85 4.82 -1.87
N MET A 235 10.71 5.25 -0.94
CA MET A 235 11.00 6.67 -0.71
C MET A 235 11.55 7.38 -1.94
N VAL A 236 12.58 6.82 -2.60
CA VAL A 236 13.20 7.40 -3.80
C VAL A 236 12.19 7.49 -4.95
N SER A 237 11.37 6.45 -5.14
CA SER A 237 10.33 6.47 -6.17
C SER A 237 9.25 7.53 -5.89
N ALA A 238 8.85 7.69 -4.62
CA ALA A 238 7.88 8.69 -4.21
C ALA A 238 8.40 10.11 -4.39
N MET A 239 9.64 10.39 -3.98
CA MET A 239 10.30 11.68 -4.19
C MET A 239 10.48 11.96 -5.69
N GLY A 240 10.96 10.99 -6.46
CA GLY A 240 11.15 11.14 -7.90
C GLY A 240 9.82 11.42 -8.63
N GLY A 241 8.77 10.67 -8.28
CA GLY A 241 7.46 10.78 -8.94
C GLY A 241 6.75 12.09 -8.61
N THR A 242 6.88 12.56 -7.37
CA THR A 242 6.34 13.87 -6.98
C THR A 242 7.08 15.01 -7.67
N LEU A 243 8.41 14.98 -7.71
CA LEU A 243 9.20 15.97 -8.44
C LEU A 243 8.84 15.98 -9.94
N TRP A 244 8.73 14.81 -10.56
CA TRP A 244 8.39 14.72 -11.98
C TRP A 244 6.99 15.29 -12.28
N SER A 245 6.00 14.96 -11.45
CA SER A 245 4.64 15.49 -11.56
C SER A 245 4.59 17.02 -11.39
N THR A 246 5.46 17.61 -10.57
CA THR A 246 5.51 19.07 -10.40
C THR A 246 6.13 19.81 -11.60
N THR A 247 6.97 19.14 -12.39
CA THR A 247 7.63 19.74 -13.56
C THR A 247 6.78 19.72 -14.83
N VAL A 248 5.88 18.75 -14.96
CA VAL A 248 5.04 18.57 -16.15
C VAL A 248 3.59 18.87 -15.79
N GLN A 249 2.97 19.82 -16.50
CA GLN A 249 1.58 20.19 -16.27
C GLN A 249 0.65 18.98 -16.49
N LYS A 250 -0.27 18.77 -15.54
CA LYS A 250 -1.33 17.73 -15.56
C LYS A 250 -0.86 16.27 -15.45
N LEU A 251 0.39 15.99 -15.07
CA LEU A 251 0.79 14.61 -14.73
C LEU A 251 0.24 14.19 -13.36
N PRO A 252 -0.53 13.09 -13.26
CA PRO A 252 -0.96 12.56 -11.96
C PRO A 252 0.24 11.97 -11.20
N THR A 253 0.36 12.31 -9.92
CA THR A 253 1.49 11.89 -9.06
C THR A 253 1.58 10.38 -8.87
N GLY A 254 0.45 9.70 -8.61
CA GLY A 254 0.43 8.27 -8.33
C GLY A 254 1.07 7.42 -9.45
N PRO A 255 0.59 7.54 -10.71
CA PRO A 255 1.20 6.88 -11.86
C PRO A 255 2.67 7.22 -12.05
N ALA A 256 3.07 8.49 -11.86
CA ALA A 256 4.46 8.91 -12.01
C ALA A 256 5.40 8.20 -11.01
N ILE A 257 4.97 8.06 -9.75
CA ILE A 257 5.70 7.31 -8.71
C ILE A 257 5.91 5.86 -9.16
N ILE A 258 4.87 5.22 -9.69
CA ILE A 258 4.95 3.80 -10.08
C ILE A 258 5.79 3.58 -11.31
N VAL A 259 5.77 4.48 -12.28
CA VAL A 259 6.66 4.36 -13.46
C VAL A 259 8.12 4.38 -13.00
N ILE A 260 8.49 5.32 -12.12
CA ILE A 260 9.85 5.38 -11.57
C ILE A 260 10.18 4.14 -10.75
N LEU A 261 9.26 3.71 -9.89
CA LEU A 261 9.41 2.49 -9.09
C LEU A 261 9.60 1.25 -9.98
N SER A 262 8.84 1.13 -11.06
CA SER A 262 8.94 0.03 -12.01
C SER A 262 10.29 0.01 -12.70
N VAL A 263 10.84 1.18 -13.05
CA VAL A 263 12.21 1.30 -13.59
C VAL A 263 13.23 0.85 -12.55
N ILE A 264 13.11 1.29 -11.29
CA ILE A 264 14.00 0.87 -10.18
C ILE A 264 13.95 -0.65 -9.99
N VAL A 265 12.76 -1.24 -10.02
CA VAL A 265 12.56 -2.69 -9.83
C VAL A 265 13.06 -3.49 -11.04
N LEU A 266 12.85 -3.00 -12.27
CA LEU A 266 13.43 -3.63 -13.48
C LEU A 266 14.96 -3.61 -13.44
N LEU A 267 15.57 -2.47 -13.08
CA LEU A 267 17.01 -2.38 -12.89
C LEU A 267 17.48 -3.34 -11.80
N SER A 268 16.74 -3.42 -10.69
CA SER A 268 17.03 -4.39 -9.63
C SER A 268 16.98 -5.84 -10.14
N LEU A 269 15.96 -6.22 -10.90
CA LEU A 269 15.81 -7.58 -11.44
C LEU A 269 16.90 -7.94 -12.46
N ILE A 270 17.39 -6.96 -13.22
CA ILE A 270 18.43 -7.15 -14.24
C ILE A 270 19.81 -7.26 -13.58
N PHE A 271 20.13 -6.33 -12.67
CA PHE A 271 21.49 -6.14 -12.13
C PHE A 271 21.74 -6.82 -10.78
N ALA A 272 20.72 -7.37 -10.10
CA ALA A 272 20.92 -7.93 -8.77
C ALA A 272 21.94 -9.09 -8.74
N PRO A 273 22.91 -9.06 -7.82
CA PRO A 273 23.90 -10.12 -7.67
C PRO A 273 23.24 -11.43 -7.21
N ASN A 274 23.73 -12.57 -7.70
CA ASN A 274 23.25 -13.95 -7.40
C ASN A 274 21.85 -14.35 -7.89
N ARG A 275 20.93 -13.42 -8.18
CA ARG A 275 19.56 -13.73 -8.65
C ARG A 275 19.13 -13.01 -9.92
N GLY A 276 19.83 -11.95 -10.32
CA GLY A 276 19.49 -11.18 -11.51
C GLY A 276 19.57 -12.01 -12.78
N MET A 277 18.68 -11.71 -13.73
CA MET A 277 18.58 -12.46 -14.99
C MET A 277 19.93 -12.55 -15.70
N LEU A 278 20.71 -11.46 -15.76
CA LEU A 278 22.04 -11.44 -16.37
C LEU A 278 23.03 -12.37 -15.68
N TRP A 279 22.98 -12.49 -14.35
CA TRP A 279 23.88 -13.38 -13.61
C TRP A 279 23.49 -14.84 -13.81
N GLN A 280 22.20 -15.17 -13.84
CA GLN A 280 21.72 -16.53 -14.15
C GLN A 280 22.00 -16.93 -15.60
N PHE A 281 21.86 -16.02 -16.55
CA PHE A 281 22.25 -16.25 -17.95
C PHE A 281 23.76 -16.50 -18.08
N ARG A 282 24.58 -15.72 -17.37
CA ARG A 282 26.04 -15.94 -17.35
C ARG A 282 26.45 -17.26 -16.69
N LYS A 283 25.68 -17.73 -15.70
CA LYS A 283 25.92 -19.03 -15.04
C LYS A 283 25.43 -20.24 -15.86
N ARG A 284 24.39 -20.08 -16.68
CA ARG A 284 23.89 -21.10 -17.61
C ARG A 284 24.73 -21.22 -18.89
N GLY A 285 25.51 -20.19 -19.22
CA GLY A 285 26.44 -20.19 -20.36
C GLY A 285 27.90 -20.50 -20.01
N ALA A 286 28.20 -20.87 -18.77
CA ALA A 286 29.51 -21.41 -18.40
C ALA A 286 29.50 -22.93 -18.63
N PRO A 287 30.42 -23.49 -19.44
CA PRO A 287 30.50 -24.93 -19.70
C PRO A 287 30.80 -25.74 -18.45
#